data_AF-A0A7S4D9N8-F1
#
_entry.id   AF-A0A7S4D9N8-F1
#
_cell.length_a   1.000
_cell.length_b   1.000
_cell.length_c   1.000
_cell.angle_alpha   90.00
_cell.angle_beta   90.00
_cell.angle_gamma   90.00
#
_symmetry.space_group_name_H-M   'P 1'
#
loop_
_entity.id
_entity.type
_entity.pdbx_description
1 polymer ?
#
loop_
_entity_poly.entity_id
_entity_poly.type
_entity_poly.pdbx_seq_one_letter_code
_entity_poly.pdbx_strand_id
1 'polypeptide(L)'
;CPNDNAKVGEGLCGCGTLDVDTDGDGTPDCNDECPDDPLKTTEGLRGCGNSDVDTDLDGVPDLYDGCPADPLKTAEGACGCDVADTDSDGDGTADCNDECSDDPLKTAQGVCGCGITDTDTDGDGAADCNDECPNDPAKTAEGACGCDAAETDSDGDGTPDCLDGDYQPVALIDGGTTSDDSSNAFAADSVANTEGGEDSKSSTSVSLAPIVGAVCGLVVIVVAAGVTVEVRRRRRLATPKQGGGASVTDLEVGSGG
;
A
#
# COMPACT_ATOMS: atom_id res chain seq x y z
N CYS A 1 -10.70 29.86 70.86
CA CYS A 1 -9.83 30.90 70.28
C CYS A 1 -9.76 32.11 71.22
N PRO A 2 -8.57 32.61 71.63
CA PRO A 2 -8.49 33.65 72.66
C PRO A 2 -9.05 35.03 72.28
N ASN A 3 -9.11 35.35 70.98
CA ASN A 3 -9.52 36.66 70.45
C ASN A 3 -10.75 36.59 69.54
N ASP A 4 -11.44 35.44 69.48
CA ASP A 4 -12.59 35.23 68.61
C ASP A 4 -13.82 34.88 69.47
N ASN A 5 -14.79 35.79 69.50
CA ASN A 5 -16.02 35.64 70.28
C ASN A 5 -17.05 34.70 69.61
N ALA A 6 -16.86 34.32 68.35
CA ALA A 6 -17.72 33.38 67.65
C ALA A 6 -17.29 31.91 67.87
N LYS A 7 -16.02 31.66 68.24
CA LYS A 7 -15.44 30.30 68.29
C LYS A 7 -14.70 29.98 69.59
N VAL A 8 -15.25 29.04 70.36
CA VAL A 8 -14.68 28.62 71.67
C VAL A 8 -13.38 27.82 71.48
N GLY A 9 -13.33 26.94 70.47
CA GLY A 9 -12.15 26.19 70.03
C GLY A 9 -11.69 26.64 68.63
N GLU A 10 -10.56 26.11 68.15
CA GLU A 10 -10.01 26.51 66.83
C GLU A 10 -10.79 25.89 65.66
N GLY A 11 -11.37 24.69 65.83
CA GLY A 11 -12.12 24.03 64.75
C GLY A 11 -11.20 23.54 63.62
N LEU A 12 -11.78 23.31 62.44
CA LEU A 12 -11.05 22.84 61.25
C LEU A 12 -10.51 24.00 60.42
N CYS A 13 -11.24 25.12 60.36
CA CYS A 13 -10.83 26.36 59.68
C CYS A 13 -9.95 27.30 60.52
N GLY A 14 -9.60 26.90 61.75
CA GLY A 14 -8.89 27.75 62.70
C GLY A 14 -9.75 28.91 63.25
N CYS A 15 -9.09 29.82 63.98
CA CYS A 15 -9.74 30.97 64.61
C CYS A 15 -10.06 32.10 63.61
N GLY A 16 -11.24 32.70 63.72
CA GLY A 16 -11.69 33.80 62.87
C GLY A 16 -12.53 33.36 61.65
N THR A 17 -12.55 32.07 61.33
CA THR A 17 -13.33 31.46 60.25
C THR A 17 -14.32 30.45 60.82
N LEU A 18 -15.59 30.53 60.42
CA LEU A 18 -16.59 29.52 60.81
C LEU A 18 -16.32 28.22 60.06
N ASP A 19 -16.53 27.08 60.73
CA ASP A 19 -16.54 25.76 60.09
C ASP A 19 -17.91 25.57 59.41
N VAL A 20 -18.16 26.30 58.32
CA VAL A 20 -19.29 26.08 57.42
C VAL A 20 -18.91 24.96 56.47
N ASP A 21 -19.88 24.12 56.13
CA ASP A 21 -19.85 23.01 55.19
C ASP A 21 -21.13 23.20 54.36
N THR A 22 -20.98 23.75 53.15
CA THR A 22 -22.08 24.30 52.36
C THR A 22 -22.86 23.24 51.59
N ASP A 23 -22.22 22.19 51.12
CA ASP A 23 -22.85 21.08 50.39
C ASP A 23 -23.13 19.83 51.24
N GLY A 24 -22.47 19.68 52.39
CA GLY A 24 -22.67 18.60 53.36
C GLY A 24 -21.78 17.37 53.17
N ASP A 25 -20.67 17.49 52.42
CA ASP A 25 -19.67 16.44 52.19
C ASP A 25 -18.90 16.02 53.46
N GLY A 26 -18.81 16.92 54.45
CA GLY A 26 -18.05 16.74 55.69
C GLY A 26 -16.73 17.51 55.75
N THR A 27 -16.34 18.15 54.65
CA THR A 27 -15.21 19.07 54.56
C THR A 27 -15.73 20.51 54.64
N PRO A 28 -15.23 21.34 55.57
CA PRO A 28 -15.69 22.71 55.66
C PRO A 28 -15.09 23.57 54.53
N ASP A 29 -15.88 24.52 54.00
CA ASP A 29 -15.61 25.41 52.85
C ASP A 29 -14.21 26.06 52.82
N CYS A 30 -13.55 26.16 53.97
CA CYS A 30 -12.22 26.74 54.15
C CYS A 30 -11.07 25.81 53.74
N ASN A 31 -11.33 24.50 53.71
CA ASN A 31 -10.40 23.41 53.42
C ASN A 31 -10.89 22.56 52.23
N ASP A 32 -11.99 22.96 51.62
CA ASP A 32 -12.60 22.34 50.45
C ASP A 32 -12.28 23.18 49.21
N GLU A 33 -11.77 22.54 48.16
CA GLU A 33 -11.52 23.22 46.87
C GLU A 33 -12.79 23.27 46.01
N CYS A 34 -13.84 22.54 46.37
CA CYS A 34 -15.13 22.43 45.69
C CYS A 34 -16.37 22.59 46.61
N PRO A 35 -16.55 23.69 47.37
CA PRO A 35 -17.55 23.82 48.44
C PRO A 35 -19.06 23.77 48.05
N ASP A 36 -19.36 23.50 46.78
CA ASP A 36 -20.70 23.40 46.19
C ASP A 36 -20.93 22.01 45.52
N ASP A 37 -19.98 21.07 45.60
CA ASP A 37 -20.04 19.72 44.99
C ASP A 37 -19.83 18.60 46.03
N PRO A 38 -20.92 18.01 46.59
CA PRO A 38 -20.85 17.06 47.70
C PRO A 38 -20.31 15.67 47.32
N LEU A 39 -19.67 15.55 46.16
CA LEU A 39 -18.95 14.38 45.66
C LEU A 39 -17.43 14.62 45.52
N LYS A 40 -16.93 15.85 45.75
CA LYS A 40 -15.52 16.21 45.61
C LYS A 40 -15.09 17.28 46.62
N THR A 41 -14.00 17.00 47.32
CA THR A 41 -13.30 17.95 48.22
C THR A 41 -12.12 18.67 47.57
N THR A 42 -11.77 18.29 46.35
CA THR A 42 -10.56 18.71 45.62
C THR A 42 -10.90 19.01 44.17
N GLU A 43 -10.26 20.01 43.57
CA GLU A 43 -10.38 20.29 42.13
C GLU A 43 -9.76 19.13 41.33
N GLY A 44 -10.60 18.21 40.89
CA GLY A 44 -10.20 17.12 40.00
C GLY A 44 -9.96 17.62 38.56
N LEU A 45 -9.79 16.69 37.60
CA LEU A 45 -9.39 17.01 36.22
C LEU A 45 -10.31 18.03 35.52
N ARG A 46 -11.59 18.07 35.92
CA ARG A 46 -12.59 19.01 35.39
C ARG A 46 -13.11 20.01 36.42
N GLY A 47 -12.42 20.14 37.56
CA GLY A 47 -12.90 20.88 38.71
C GLY A 47 -14.19 20.27 39.28
N CYS A 48 -15.00 21.12 39.89
CA CYS A 48 -16.20 20.74 40.64
C CYS A 48 -17.41 20.45 39.74
N GLY A 49 -18.38 19.69 40.26
CA GLY A 49 -19.67 19.37 39.63
C GLY A 49 -19.59 18.39 38.46
N ASN A 50 -18.45 17.70 38.30
CA ASN A 50 -18.12 16.91 37.10
C ASN A 50 -17.62 15.51 37.49
N SER A 51 -18.16 14.44 36.91
CA SER A 51 -17.57 13.10 37.11
C SER A 51 -16.18 13.02 36.46
N ASP A 52 -15.16 12.69 37.26
CA ASP A 52 -13.81 12.31 36.80
C ASP A 52 -13.63 10.78 36.82
N VAL A 53 -14.72 10.01 36.71
CA VAL A 53 -14.60 8.58 36.43
C VAL A 53 -13.94 8.42 35.05
N ASP A 54 -12.91 7.58 35.06
CA ASP A 54 -12.07 7.16 33.96
C ASP A 54 -12.00 5.63 34.14
N THR A 55 -12.72 4.92 33.27
CA THR A 55 -13.05 3.50 33.45
C THR A 55 -11.91 2.56 33.04
N ASP A 56 -11.10 2.95 32.05
CA ASP A 56 -9.96 2.18 31.56
C ASP A 56 -8.58 2.72 31.98
N LEU A 57 -8.54 3.94 32.52
CA LEU A 57 -7.38 4.62 33.09
C LEU A 57 -6.38 5.15 32.03
N ASP A 58 -6.88 5.54 30.85
CA ASP A 58 -6.08 6.19 29.80
C ASP A 58 -5.75 7.67 30.11
N GLY A 59 -6.52 8.29 31.02
CA GLY A 59 -6.37 9.69 31.45
C GLY A 59 -7.43 10.65 30.89
N VAL A 60 -8.36 10.17 30.05
CA VAL A 60 -9.55 10.90 29.59
C VAL A 60 -10.79 10.36 30.29
N PRO A 61 -11.48 11.17 31.12
CA PRO A 61 -12.70 10.71 31.79
C PRO A 61 -13.82 10.33 30.82
N ASP A 62 -14.60 9.29 31.17
CA ASP A 62 -15.65 8.62 30.38
C ASP A 62 -16.64 9.55 29.64
N LEU A 63 -16.84 10.79 30.14
CA LEU A 63 -17.74 11.76 29.54
C LEU A 63 -17.21 12.33 28.21
N TYR A 64 -15.89 12.35 28.02
CA TYR A 64 -15.20 12.93 26.86
C TYR A 64 -14.37 11.93 26.07
N ASP A 65 -14.21 10.73 26.59
CA ASP A 65 -13.62 9.63 25.85
C ASP A 65 -14.63 9.07 24.82
N GLY A 66 -14.16 8.90 23.59
CA GLY A 66 -14.92 8.22 22.54
C GLY A 66 -14.95 6.69 22.71
N CYS A 67 -14.04 6.12 23.50
CA CYS A 67 -13.98 4.69 23.81
C CYS A 67 -13.71 4.40 25.30
N PRO A 68 -14.66 4.68 26.24
CA PRO A 68 -14.49 4.59 27.71
C PRO A 68 -14.19 3.20 28.33
N ALA A 69 -13.65 2.27 27.56
CA ALA A 69 -13.24 0.93 27.96
C ALA A 69 -11.98 0.43 27.20
N ASP A 70 -11.41 1.23 26.29
CA ASP A 70 -10.22 0.91 25.49
C ASP A 70 -9.06 1.86 25.87
N PRO A 71 -8.15 1.43 26.77
CA PRO A 71 -7.06 2.27 27.28
C PRO A 71 -5.96 2.58 26.24
N LEU A 72 -6.17 2.24 24.97
CA LEU A 72 -5.30 2.57 23.85
C LEU A 72 -5.90 3.62 22.90
N LYS A 73 -7.19 3.98 23.05
CA LYS A 73 -7.89 4.88 22.13
C LYS A 73 -8.84 5.84 22.88
N THR A 74 -8.56 7.13 22.80
CA THR A 74 -9.49 8.20 23.26
C THR A 74 -10.65 8.49 22.29
N ALA A 75 -10.71 7.78 21.16
CA ALA A 75 -11.64 8.02 20.06
C ALA A 75 -11.79 6.77 19.17
N GLU A 76 -13.00 6.55 18.65
CA GLU A 76 -13.37 5.37 17.85
C GLU A 76 -12.46 5.11 16.63
N GLY A 77 -11.97 6.16 15.95
CA GLY A 77 -11.13 6.00 14.77
C GLY A 77 -11.89 5.42 13.56
N ALA A 78 -11.20 4.65 12.72
CA ALA A 78 -11.77 4.00 11.53
C ALA A 78 -12.24 2.55 11.83
N CYS A 79 -11.61 1.89 12.79
CA CYS A 79 -11.90 0.52 13.20
C CYS A 79 -12.86 0.39 14.39
N GLY A 80 -13.23 1.51 15.03
CA GLY A 80 -13.93 1.51 16.31
C GLY A 80 -12.99 1.30 17.49
N CYS A 81 -13.56 1.25 18.70
CA CYS A 81 -12.85 0.89 19.92
C CYS A 81 -12.37 -0.59 19.88
N ASP A 82 -11.41 -0.93 20.74
CA ASP A 82 -10.78 -2.25 20.88
C ASP A 82 -9.96 -2.72 19.66
N VAL A 83 -9.92 -1.94 18.57
CA VAL A 83 -9.22 -2.27 17.31
C VAL A 83 -8.34 -1.11 16.87
N ALA A 84 -7.06 -1.39 16.67
CA ALA A 84 -6.08 -0.39 16.22
C ALA A 84 -6.35 0.03 14.77
N ASP A 85 -6.27 1.34 14.49
CA ASP A 85 -6.32 1.92 13.14
C ASP A 85 -4.97 1.78 12.42
N THR A 86 -4.40 0.57 12.45
CA THR A 86 -3.18 0.24 11.69
C THR A 86 -3.50 0.29 10.20
N ASP A 87 -2.58 0.84 9.42
CA ASP A 87 -2.54 0.85 7.96
C ASP A 87 -1.17 0.24 7.60
N SER A 88 -1.17 -1.04 7.26
CA SER A 88 0.03 -1.87 7.20
C SER A 88 0.85 -1.67 5.92
N ASP A 89 0.21 -1.31 4.80
CA ASP A 89 0.88 -1.07 3.52
C ASP A 89 1.02 0.43 3.16
N GLY A 90 0.25 1.31 3.79
CA GLY A 90 0.30 2.77 3.62
C GLY A 90 -0.61 3.33 2.52
N ASP A 91 -1.61 2.56 2.08
CA ASP A 91 -2.68 2.93 1.14
C ASP A 91 -3.56 4.10 1.65
N GLY A 92 -3.74 4.21 2.97
CA GLY A 92 -4.64 5.16 3.64
C GLY A 92 -5.94 4.52 4.16
N THR A 93 -6.14 3.22 3.92
CA THR A 93 -7.22 2.41 4.50
C THR A 93 -6.68 1.61 5.68
N ALA A 94 -7.37 1.68 6.82
CA ALA A 94 -6.96 0.88 7.98
C ALA A 94 -7.26 -0.62 7.74
N ASP A 95 -6.36 -1.51 8.17
CA ASP A 95 -6.38 -2.96 7.96
C ASP A 95 -7.74 -3.62 8.27
N CYS A 96 -8.49 -3.07 9.24
CA CYS A 96 -9.82 -3.55 9.64
C CYS A 96 -10.92 -3.33 8.58
N ASN A 97 -10.70 -2.40 7.64
CA ASN A 97 -11.58 -2.00 6.55
C ASN A 97 -10.97 -2.31 5.17
N ASP A 98 -9.80 -2.93 5.13
CA ASP A 98 -9.06 -3.27 3.91
C ASP A 98 -9.12 -4.78 3.63
N GLU A 99 -9.59 -5.19 2.45
CA GLU A 99 -9.61 -6.61 2.07
C GLU A 99 -8.25 -7.17 1.62
N CYS A 100 -7.25 -6.28 1.51
CA CYS A 100 -5.97 -6.45 0.84
C CYS A 100 -4.81 -5.73 1.57
N SER A 101 -4.82 -5.68 2.91
CA SER A 101 -3.94 -4.90 3.82
C SER A 101 -2.40 -5.08 3.72
N ASP A 102 -1.91 -5.79 2.71
CA ASP A 102 -0.49 -5.95 2.34
C ASP A 102 -0.19 -5.41 0.90
N ASP A 103 -1.17 -4.85 0.18
CA ASP A 103 -1.08 -4.36 -1.21
C ASP A 103 -1.45 -2.86 -1.35
N PRO A 104 -0.46 -1.94 -1.35
CA PRO A 104 -0.69 -0.49 -1.31
C PRO A 104 -1.23 0.10 -2.63
N LEU A 105 -1.76 -0.74 -3.52
CA LEU A 105 -2.42 -0.38 -4.77
C LEU A 105 -3.90 -0.81 -4.80
N LYS A 106 -4.39 -1.55 -3.79
CA LYS A 106 -5.75 -2.11 -3.74
C LYS A 106 -6.26 -2.21 -2.30
N THR A 107 -7.39 -1.54 -2.02
CA THR A 107 -8.19 -1.73 -0.79
C THR A 107 -9.18 -2.91 -0.84
N ALA A 108 -9.30 -3.55 -2.01
CA ALA A 108 -10.33 -4.53 -2.34
C ALA A 108 -9.77 -5.59 -3.30
N GLN A 109 -10.22 -6.84 -3.16
CA GLN A 109 -9.60 -7.98 -3.87
C GLN A 109 -9.69 -7.86 -5.41
N GLY A 110 -10.76 -7.27 -5.93
CA GLY A 110 -10.97 -7.17 -7.38
C GLY A 110 -11.19 -8.54 -8.04
N VAL A 111 -10.72 -8.68 -9.28
CA VAL A 111 -10.91 -9.89 -10.12
C VAL A 111 -9.70 -10.83 -10.01
N CYS A 112 -8.50 -10.27 -9.88
CA CYS A 112 -7.24 -10.99 -9.79
C CYS A 112 -6.76 -11.26 -8.35
N GLY A 113 -7.46 -10.74 -7.33
CA GLY A 113 -7.01 -10.73 -5.94
C GLY A 113 -6.01 -9.60 -5.65
N CYS A 114 -5.57 -9.54 -4.39
CA CYS A 114 -4.53 -8.60 -3.93
C CYS A 114 -3.17 -8.92 -4.57
N GLY A 115 -2.35 -7.89 -4.78
CA GLY A 115 -1.00 -7.96 -5.33
C GLY A 115 -0.93 -8.11 -6.86
N ILE A 116 -2.07 -8.25 -7.55
CA ILE A 116 -2.18 -8.40 -9.01
C ILE A 116 -3.18 -7.37 -9.53
N THR A 117 -2.78 -6.56 -10.51
CA THR A 117 -3.64 -5.55 -11.14
C THR A 117 -4.77 -6.20 -11.94
N ASP A 118 -5.99 -5.67 -11.82
CA ASP A 118 -7.14 -6.05 -12.66
C ASP A 118 -7.07 -5.36 -14.06
N THR A 119 -5.90 -5.47 -14.70
CA THR A 119 -5.69 -4.98 -16.07
C THR A 119 -6.41 -5.90 -17.04
N ASP A 120 -7.04 -5.30 -18.05
CA ASP A 120 -7.62 -5.94 -19.23
C ASP A 120 -6.93 -5.24 -20.42
N THR A 121 -5.97 -5.94 -21.02
CA THR A 121 -4.99 -5.34 -21.95
C THR A 121 -5.57 -5.12 -23.36
N ASP A 122 -6.50 -5.96 -23.81
CA ASP A 122 -7.13 -5.84 -25.14
C ASP A 122 -8.58 -5.32 -25.12
N GLY A 123 -9.24 -5.37 -23.96
CA GLY A 123 -10.57 -4.81 -23.73
C GLY A 123 -11.73 -5.77 -24.00
N ASP A 124 -11.50 -7.09 -24.00
CA ASP A 124 -12.54 -8.09 -24.23
C ASP A 124 -13.47 -8.32 -23.01
N GLY A 125 -13.02 -7.91 -21.82
CA GLY A 125 -13.74 -7.99 -20.56
C GLY A 125 -13.25 -9.10 -19.60
N ALA A 126 -12.28 -9.92 -20.00
CA ALA A 126 -11.47 -10.72 -19.10
C ALA A 126 -10.24 -9.92 -18.64
N ALA A 127 -9.94 -9.93 -17.34
CA ALA A 127 -8.68 -9.37 -16.86
C ALA A 127 -7.53 -10.33 -17.19
N ASP A 128 -6.34 -9.81 -17.51
CA ASP A 128 -5.13 -10.52 -17.95
C ASP A 128 -4.75 -11.73 -17.06
N CYS A 129 -5.16 -11.72 -15.79
CA CYS A 129 -4.92 -12.80 -14.82
C CYS A 129 -5.83 -14.03 -14.98
N ASN A 130 -6.97 -13.86 -15.65
CA ASN A 130 -8.03 -14.84 -15.88
C ASN A 130 -8.26 -15.09 -17.38
N ASP A 131 -7.42 -14.51 -18.25
CA ASP A 131 -7.45 -14.66 -19.69
C ASP A 131 -6.27 -15.52 -20.17
N GLU A 132 -6.55 -16.49 -21.04
CA GLU A 132 -5.52 -17.31 -21.68
C GLU A 132 -4.89 -16.60 -22.91
N CYS A 133 -5.54 -15.56 -23.44
CA CYS A 133 -5.10 -14.78 -24.59
C CYS A 133 -5.11 -13.25 -24.38
N PRO A 134 -4.34 -12.66 -23.41
CA PRO A 134 -4.42 -11.24 -22.99
C PRO A 134 -4.03 -10.15 -24.01
N ASN A 135 -4.06 -10.44 -25.31
CA ASN A 135 -3.78 -9.52 -26.41
C ASN A 135 -4.72 -9.76 -27.62
N ASP A 136 -5.65 -10.72 -27.55
CA ASP A 136 -6.61 -11.06 -28.62
C ASP A 136 -8.05 -10.69 -28.20
N PRO A 137 -8.55 -9.49 -28.56
CA PRO A 137 -9.86 -9.00 -28.12
C PRO A 137 -11.06 -9.76 -28.72
N ALA A 138 -10.83 -10.88 -29.40
CA ALA A 138 -11.85 -11.82 -29.86
C ALA A 138 -11.92 -13.12 -29.03
N LYS A 139 -11.01 -13.34 -28.06
CA LYS A 139 -10.86 -14.61 -27.35
C LYS A 139 -10.36 -14.47 -25.90
N THR A 140 -11.17 -14.90 -24.94
CA THR A 140 -10.72 -15.14 -23.55
C THR A 140 -10.01 -16.50 -23.33
N ALA A 141 -9.80 -17.29 -24.38
CA ALA A 141 -9.40 -18.72 -24.29
C ALA A 141 -8.65 -19.18 -25.54
N GLU A 142 -7.64 -20.04 -25.40
CA GLU A 142 -6.71 -20.38 -26.48
C GLU A 142 -7.40 -21.05 -27.69
N GLY A 143 -8.41 -21.90 -27.43
CA GLY A 143 -9.14 -22.63 -28.47
C GLY A 143 -8.30 -23.74 -29.14
N ALA A 144 -8.60 -24.08 -30.39
CA ALA A 144 -7.80 -25.03 -31.16
C ALA A 144 -6.76 -24.34 -32.07
N CYS A 145 -7.02 -23.08 -32.46
CA CYS A 145 -6.14 -22.29 -33.31
C CYS A 145 -5.02 -21.56 -32.56
N GLY A 146 -5.11 -21.45 -31.23
CA GLY A 146 -4.31 -20.49 -30.47
C GLY A 146 -4.92 -19.09 -30.48
N CYS A 147 -4.35 -18.17 -29.69
CA CYS A 147 -4.65 -16.74 -29.78
C CYS A 147 -4.31 -16.17 -31.17
N ASP A 148 -4.89 -15.02 -31.53
CA ASP A 148 -4.72 -14.29 -32.79
C ASP A 148 -5.25 -15.01 -34.05
N ALA A 149 -5.93 -16.14 -33.91
CA ALA A 149 -6.44 -16.96 -35.03
C ALA A 149 -7.89 -17.40 -34.81
N ALA A 150 -8.76 -17.15 -35.80
CA ALA A 150 -10.18 -17.43 -35.68
C ALA A 150 -10.50 -18.94 -35.79
N GLU A 151 -11.38 -19.43 -34.91
CA GLU A 151 -11.95 -20.79 -34.93
C GLU A 151 -13.02 -20.99 -36.03
N THR A 152 -12.80 -20.39 -37.21
CA THR A 152 -13.73 -20.53 -38.34
C THR A 152 -13.49 -21.86 -39.03
N ASP A 153 -14.56 -22.58 -39.35
CA ASP A 153 -14.60 -23.74 -40.21
C ASP A 153 -15.40 -23.32 -41.46
N SER A 154 -14.68 -23.07 -42.55
CA SER A 154 -15.23 -22.46 -43.78
C SER A 154 -15.93 -23.46 -44.70
N ASP A 155 -15.57 -24.75 -44.66
CA ASP A 155 -16.12 -25.78 -45.55
C ASP A 155 -17.10 -26.75 -44.84
N GLY A 156 -17.07 -26.79 -43.51
CA GLY A 156 -17.97 -27.54 -42.64
C GLY A 156 -17.52 -28.97 -42.35
N ASP A 157 -16.24 -29.32 -42.54
CA ASP A 157 -15.71 -30.67 -42.27
C ASP A 157 -15.50 -30.98 -40.77
N GLY A 158 -15.43 -29.94 -39.93
CA GLY A 158 -15.18 -30.02 -38.48
C GLY A 158 -13.76 -29.67 -38.05
N THR A 159 -12.88 -29.33 -38.99
CA THR A 159 -11.53 -28.81 -38.76
C THR A 159 -11.54 -27.28 -38.95
N PRO A 160 -11.06 -26.47 -37.99
CA PRO A 160 -10.97 -25.03 -38.22
C PRO A 160 -9.89 -24.70 -39.26
N ASP A 161 -10.12 -23.65 -40.07
CA ASP A 161 -9.28 -23.18 -41.18
C ASP A 161 -7.79 -22.99 -40.81
N CYS A 162 -7.49 -22.76 -39.53
CA CYS A 162 -6.14 -22.62 -38.97
C CYS A 162 -5.36 -23.95 -38.87
N LEU A 163 -6.07 -25.07 -38.81
CA LEU A 163 -5.55 -26.44 -38.74
C LEU A 163 -5.85 -27.23 -40.03
N ASP A 164 -6.77 -26.75 -40.86
CA ASP A 164 -7.08 -27.36 -42.14
C ASP A 164 -6.03 -27.02 -43.22
N GLY A 165 -5.27 -28.04 -43.63
CA GLY A 165 -4.32 -27.95 -44.74
C GLY A 165 -4.94 -28.07 -46.13
N ASP A 166 -6.19 -28.54 -46.22
CA ASP A 166 -6.94 -28.69 -47.45
C ASP A 166 -7.70 -27.39 -47.82
N TYR A 167 -7.88 -26.45 -46.87
CA TYR A 167 -8.35 -25.08 -47.12
C TYR A 167 -7.35 -24.27 -47.97
N GLN A 168 -7.47 -24.42 -49.28
CA GLN A 168 -6.97 -23.42 -50.23
C GLN A 168 -8.02 -22.30 -50.31
N PRO A 169 -7.73 -21.06 -49.89
CA PRO A 169 -8.66 -19.96 -50.06
C PRO A 169 -8.95 -19.83 -51.55
N VAL A 170 -10.25 -19.81 -51.92
CA VAL A 170 -10.75 -19.98 -53.31
C VAL A 170 -10.45 -18.81 -54.24
N ALA A 171 -9.17 -18.50 -54.40
CA ALA A 171 -8.62 -17.81 -55.54
C ALA A 171 -8.53 -18.79 -56.71
N LEU A 172 -9.07 -18.37 -57.86
CA LEU A 172 -9.00 -19.09 -59.15
C LEU A 172 -9.88 -20.34 -59.24
N ILE A 173 -11.20 -20.11 -59.27
CA ILE A 173 -12.04 -20.83 -60.24
C ILE A 173 -11.67 -20.35 -61.66
N ASP A 174 -10.54 -20.83 -62.18
CA ASP A 174 -10.38 -21.03 -63.63
C ASP A 174 -9.70 -22.38 -63.84
N GLY A 175 -10.38 -23.27 -64.57
CA GLY A 175 -10.26 -24.71 -64.34
C GLY A 175 -8.99 -25.36 -64.91
N GLY A 176 -8.34 -26.22 -64.12
CA GLY A 176 -7.22 -27.03 -64.59
C GLY A 176 -6.68 -28.02 -63.56
N THR A 177 -6.99 -29.29 -63.78
CA THR A 177 -6.30 -30.51 -63.31
C THR A 177 -4.78 -30.31 -63.05
N THR A 178 -4.13 -30.96 -62.07
CA THR A 178 -4.25 -32.36 -61.67
C THR A 178 -3.91 -32.62 -60.19
N SER A 179 -4.33 -33.79 -59.71
CA SER A 179 -3.73 -34.53 -58.60
C SER A 179 -2.20 -34.74 -58.74
N ASP A 180 -1.60 -35.33 -57.69
CA ASP A 180 -0.26 -35.95 -57.64
C ASP A 180 0.90 -34.92 -57.60
N ASP A 181 1.73 -34.78 -56.56
CA ASP A 181 2.43 -35.79 -55.77
C ASP A 181 2.91 -35.25 -54.41
N SER A 182 2.95 -36.12 -53.40
CA SER A 182 3.69 -35.85 -52.16
C SER A 182 5.20 -35.95 -52.37
N SER A 183 5.96 -35.10 -51.66
CA SER A 183 7.41 -35.18 -51.47
C SER A 183 8.28 -34.74 -52.65
N ASN A 184 8.82 -33.52 -52.58
CA ASN A 184 10.28 -33.42 -52.45
C ASN A 184 10.71 -32.16 -51.69
N ALA A 185 11.56 -32.35 -50.68
CA ALA A 185 12.32 -31.26 -50.09
C ALA A 185 13.50 -30.88 -51.00
N PHE A 186 14.16 -29.77 -50.64
CA PHE A 186 15.55 -29.48 -50.99
C PHE A 186 15.83 -28.92 -52.41
N ALA A 187 15.76 -27.59 -52.51
CA ALA A 187 16.84 -26.81 -53.11
C ALA A 187 16.86 -25.40 -52.50
N ALA A 188 17.83 -25.14 -51.62
CA ALA A 188 18.25 -23.78 -51.34
C ALA A 188 19.15 -23.31 -52.48
N ASP A 189 18.95 -22.08 -52.97
CA ASP A 189 20.09 -21.30 -53.45
C ASP A 189 20.03 -19.85 -52.97
N SER A 190 21.16 -19.46 -52.41
CA SER A 190 21.53 -18.14 -51.96
C SER A 190 21.58 -17.10 -53.08
N VAL A 191 20.85 -16.00 -52.90
CA VAL A 191 21.24 -14.72 -53.51
C VAL A 191 21.42 -13.69 -52.40
N ALA A 192 22.67 -13.34 -52.12
CA ALA A 192 22.99 -12.21 -51.27
C ALA A 192 22.74 -10.90 -52.02
N ASN A 193 22.13 -9.92 -51.36
CA ASN A 193 22.34 -8.51 -51.66
C ASN A 193 22.15 -7.67 -50.38
N THR A 194 23.26 -7.06 -49.95
CA THR A 194 23.34 -5.75 -49.28
C THR A 194 22.68 -4.69 -50.22
N GLU A 195 22.15 -3.52 -49.85
CA GLU A 195 22.56 -2.46 -48.91
C GLU A 195 21.37 -1.53 -48.54
N GLY A 196 21.51 -0.68 -47.49
CA GLY A 196 20.53 0.34 -47.03
C GLY A 196 19.71 -0.13 -45.81
N GLY A 197 19.63 0.55 -44.66
CA GLY A 197 19.44 2.00 -44.45
C GLY A 197 17.93 2.28 -44.42
N GLU A 198 17.29 2.81 -43.37
CA GLU A 198 17.75 3.73 -42.30
C GLU A 198 17.00 3.50 -40.96
N ASP A 199 17.67 3.74 -39.81
CA ASP A 199 17.07 3.65 -38.47
C ASP A 199 16.12 4.82 -38.17
N SER A 200 14.80 4.60 -38.18
CA SER A 200 13.82 5.58 -37.70
C SER A 200 13.67 5.56 -36.17
N LYS A 201 14.66 6.12 -35.47
CA LYS A 201 14.51 6.51 -34.05
C LYS A 201 13.62 7.75 -33.93
N SER A 202 12.33 7.54 -33.66
CA SER A 202 11.44 8.63 -33.23
C SER A 202 11.82 9.05 -31.80
N SER A 203 12.70 10.05 -31.70
CA SER A 203 13.07 10.69 -30.43
C SER A 203 12.36 12.04 -30.31
N THR A 204 11.18 12.04 -29.67
CA THR A 204 10.44 13.25 -29.34
C THR A 204 11.16 14.04 -28.25
N SER A 205 12.02 14.97 -28.66
CA SER A 205 12.69 15.91 -27.76
C SER A 205 11.76 17.10 -27.42
N VAL A 206 11.21 17.09 -26.21
CA VAL A 206 10.45 18.25 -25.68
C VAL A 206 11.42 19.37 -25.35
N SER A 207 11.47 20.39 -26.20
CA SER A 207 12.29 21.58 -26.00
C SER A 207 11.61 22.55 -25.03
N LEU A 208 12.08 22.58 -23.78
CA LEU A 208 11.65 23.60 -22.80
C LEU A 208 12.34 24.94 -23.10
N ALA A 209 11.58 25.88 -23.67
CA ALA A 209 11.99 27.27 -23.76
C ALA A 209 11.75 27.99 -22.41
N PRO A 210 12.73 28.76 -21.87
CA PRO A 210 12.53 29.50 -20.63
C PRO A 210 11.67 30.76 -20.86
N ILE A 211 10.47 30.79 -20.27
CA ILE A 211 9.63 31.99 -20.26
C ILE A 211 10.14 32.94 -19.17
N VAL A 212 10.62 34.12 -19.57
CA VAL A 212 11.06 35.18 -18.67
C VAL A 212 9.92 36.16 -18.39
N GLY A 213 9.53 36.26 -17.11
CA GLY A 213 8.65 37.27 -16.52
C GLY A 213 8.32 36.87 -15.08
N ALA A 214 8.81 37.51 -14.01
CA ALA A 214 8.44 38.85 -13.54
C ALA A 214 6.91 39.02 -13.50
N VAL A 215 6.21 39.20 -12.36
CA VAL A 215 6.58 39.65 -10.99
C VAL A 215 5.52 39.08 -9.99
N CYS A 216 5.67 39.03 -8.66
CA CYS A 216 6.66 39.57 -7.71
C CYS A 216 6.68 38.78 -6.37
N GLY A 217 7.72 38.95 -5.55
CA GLY A 217 7.57 39.18 -4.10
C GLY A 217 7.36 37.99 -3.13
N LEU A 218 8.40 37.20 -2.88
CA LEU A 218 8.82 36.94 -1.48
C LEU A 218 10.31 36.60 -1.43
N VAL A 219 11.05 37.15 -0.46
CA VAL A 219 12.46 36.84 -0.24
C VAL A 219 12.58 35.71 0.78
N VAL A 220 13.11 34.56 0.37
CA VAL A 220 13.63 33.54 1.29
C VAL A 220 15.04 33.19 0.86
N ILE A 221 16.01 33.60 1.67
CA ILE A 221 17.42 33.29 1.49
C ILE A 221 17.66 31.89 2.06
N VAL A 222 17.85 30.89 1.20
CA VAL A 222 18.36 29.57 1.62
C VAL A 222 19.83 29.49 1.25
N VAL A 223 20.68 29.33 2.26
CA VAL A 223 22.14 29.23 2.13
C VAL A 223 22.50 27.89 1.51
N ALA A 224 23.14 27.92 0.33
CA ALA A 224 23.59 26.71 -0.34
C ALA A 224 24.81 26.09 0.37
N ALA A 225 24.57 25.04 1.16
CA ALA A 225 25.62 24.14 1.63
C ALA A 225 25.99 23.17 0.49
N GLY A 226 27.20 23.29 -0.05
CA GLY A 226 27.65 22.46 -1.17
C GLY A 226 27.94 21.02 -0.74
N VAL A 227 27.37 20.05 -1.47
CA VAL A 227 27.74 18.64 -1.41
C VAL A 227 28.16 18.18 -2.80
N THR A 228 29.44 17.85 -2.97
CA THR A 228 29.99 17.29 -4.22
C THR A 228 29.83 15.78 -4.23
N VAL A 229 29.10 15.23 -5.21
CA VAL A 229 28.94 13.78 -5.38
C VAL A 229 30.06 13.21 -6.26
N GLU A 230 30.99 12.47 -5.64
CA GLU A 230 32.16 11.86 -6.30
C GLU A 230 31.79 10.49 -6.92
N VAL A 231 31.64 10.44 -8.26
CA VAL A 231 31.26 9.21 -8.99
C VAL A 231 32.48 8.30 -9.23
N ARG A 232 32.79 7.42 -8.28
CA ARG A 232 33.87 6.41 -8.44
C ARG A 232 33.44 5.20 -9.27
N ARG A 233 33.87 5.15 -10.54
CA ARG A 233 33.75 3.97 -11.41
C ARG A 233 34.50 2.76 -10.83
N ARG A 234 33.79 1.68 -10.49
CA ARG A 234 34.40 0.38 -10.16
C ARG A 234 34.86 -0.34 -11.43
N ARG A 235 36.15 -0.65 -11.55
CA ARG A 235 36.68 -1.55 -12.60
C ARG A 235 36.32 -3.00 -12.26
N ARG A 236 35.78 -3.76 -13.22
CA ARG A 236 35.64 -5.23 -13.08
C ARG A 236 37.04 -5.86 -13.04
N LEU A 237 37.31 -6.69 -12.04
CA LEU A 237 38.51 -7.50 -11.97
C LEU A 237 38.20 -8.91 -12.50
N ALA A 238 39.07 -9.45 -13.35
CA ALA A 238 38.88 -10.77 -13.94
C ALA A 238 39.16 -11.89 -12.93
N THR A 239 38.41 -12.98 -13.01
CA THR A 239 38.62 -14.21 -12.23
C THR A 239 39.66 -15.11 -12.90
N PRO A 240 40.65 -15.64 -12.17
CA PRO A 240 41.49 -16.74 -12.64
C PRO A 240 40.86 -18.11 -12.37
N LYS A 241 41.29 -19.10 -13.14
CA LYS A 241 40.84 -20.50 -13.15
C LYS A 241 41.94 -21.40 -12.59
N GLN A 242 41.60 -22.66 -12.24
CA GLN A 242 42.47 -23.72 -11.63
C GLN A 242 42.64 -23.60 -10.10
N GLY A 243 42.77 -24.69 -9.33
CA GLY A 243 42.58 -26.10 -9.68
C GLY A 243 43.44 -27.07 -8.86
N GLY A 244 42.81 -28.07 -8.22
CA GLY A 244 43.47 -29.26 -7.63
C GLY A 244 44.15 -29.10 -6.26
N GLY A 245 44.35 -30.21 -5.54
CA GLY A 245 45.34 -30.29 -4.45
C GLY A 245 44.85 -30.74 -3.06
N ALA A 246 44.39 -31.99 -2.98
CA ALA A 246 44.36 -32.90 -1.82
C ALA A 246 44.95 -32.54 -0.42
N SER A 247 44.35 -33.19 0.59
CA SER A 247 45.01 -33.92 1.71
C SER A 247 45.13 -33.23 3.09
N VAL A 248 44.52 -33.88 4.10
CA VAL A 248 44.85 -33.98 5.56
C VAL A 248 45.08 -32.68 6.37
N THR A 249 44.75 -32.54 7.66
CA THR A 249 44.79 -33.47 8.82
C THR A 249 43.72 -33.11 9.88
N ASP A 250 43.57 -33.98 10.88
CA ASP A 250 42.88 -33.77 12.15
C ASP A 250 43.25 -32.45 12.87
N LEU A 251 42.30 -31.87 13.63
CA LEU A 251 42.42 -31.90 15.10
C LEU A 251 41.09 -31.68 15.84
N GLU A 252 41.04 -32.38 16.97
CA GLU A 252 39.98 -32.65 17.94
C GLU A 252 39.69 -31.48 18.93
N VAL A 253 38.69 -31.69 19.80
CA VAL A 253 38.34 -30.94 21.03
C VAL A 253 37.65 -29.56 20.82
N GLY A 254 36.58 -29.20 21.54
CA GLY A 254 35.78 -29.93 22.54
C GLY A 254 35.32 -29.07 23.72
N SER A 255 34.04 -29.18 24.08
CA SER A 255 33.40 -28.79 25.35
C SER A 255 33.44 -27.34 25.86
N GLY A 256 32.24 -26.83 26.17
CA GLY A 256 31.91 -26.56 27.58
C GLY A 256 31.44 -25.14 27.90
N GLY A 257 30.18 -25.03 28.35
CA GLY A 257 29.54 -23.79 28.80
C GLY A 257 28.03 -23.91 28.71
#